data_AF-A0A950XWZ1-F1
#
_entry.id   AF-A0A950XWZ1-F1
#
_cell.length_a   1.000
_cell.length_b   1.000
_cell.length_c   1.000
_cell.angle_alpha   90.00
_cell.angle_beta   90.00
_cell.angle_gamma   90.00
#
_symmetry.space_group_name_H-M   'P 1'
#
loop_
_entity.id
_entity.type
_entity.pdbx_description
1 polymer ?
#
loop_
_entity_poly.entity_id
_entity_poly.type
_entity_poly.pdbx_seq_one_letter_code
_entity_poly.pdbx_strand_id
1 'polypeptide(L)'
;MQATRSRLVAALVLTVTPLLPLPGQGTTIAQAYVPQLTPFQRVEPASGDVGGMVHALVLVDKDGRVISIEPLTGPEVLRKQAIAAMEQWRFPPVVRNGQAVPAYTDELLIFMVNGKPPAPNLNPGEEFAAAQRLNALKSHFPRSPADVLADLEQSSSAATDEERSYELAKLAKAAWHGKPARWTKLQPTRVNC
;
A
#
# COMPACT_ATOMS: atom_id res chain seq x y z
N MET A 1 -65.61 -18.08 47.12
CA MET A 1 -64.97 -18.47 45.85
C MET A 1 -65.26 -17.40 44.80
N GLN A 2 -64.34 -16.47 44.56
CA GLN A 2 -64.29 -15.67 43.33
C GLN A 2 -62.82 -15.46 42.96
N ALA A 3 -62.48 -15.79 41.72
CA ALA A 3 -61.12 -15.83 41.20
C ALA A 3 -60.77 -14.49 40.54
N THR A 4 -59.75 -13.81 41.08
CA THR A 4 -59.20 -12.58 40.51
C THR A 4 -58.20 -12.95 39.41
N ARG A 5 -58.52 -12.58 38.16
CA ARG A 5 -57.66 -12.80 36.99
C ARG A 5 -56.49 -11.81 36.99
N SER A 6 -55.27 -12.28 37.19
CA SER A 6 -54.04 -11.51 36.93
C SER A 6 -53.87 -11.26 35.43
N ARG A 7 -53.76 -9.98 35.05
CA ARG A 7 -53.30 -9.57 33.71
C ARG A 7 -51.78 -9.48 33.72
N LEU A 8 -51.12 -10.40 33.00
CA LEU A 8 -49.70 -10.30 32.66
C LEU A 8 -49.53 -9.16 31.64
N VAL A 9 -48.78 -8.13 32.01
CA VAL A 9 -48.28 -7.11 31.06
C VAL A 9 -46.97 -7.65 30.50
N ALA A 10 -46.97 -8.05 29.23
CA ALA A 10 -45.76 -8.45 28.53
C ALA A 10 -44.92 -7.19 28.23
N ALA A 11 -43.77 -7.05 28.91
CA ALA A 11 -42.79 -6.02 28.59
C ALA A 11 -42.04 -6.42 27.31
N LEU A 12 -42.33 -5.71 26.22
CA LEU A 12 -41.60 -5.83 24.96
C LEU A 12 -40.23 -5.13 25.13
N VAL A 13 -39.19 -5.91 25.42
CA VAL A 13 -37.80 -5.41 25.40
C VAL A 13 -37.36 -5.29 23.95
N LEU A 14 -37.45 -4.08 23.40
CA LEU A 14 -36.81 -3.73 22.12
C LEU A 14 -35.29 -3.71 22.36
N THR A 15 -34.62 -4.83 22.08
CA THR A 15 -33.16 -4.83 21.98
C THR A 15 -32.78 -4.06 20.72
N VAL A 16 -32.26 -2.85 20.89
CA VAL A 16 -31.56 -2.14 19.82
C VAL A 16 -30.26 -2.90 19.57
N THR A 17 -30.25 -3.75 18.54
CA THR A 17 -29.00 -4.36 18.07
C THR A 17 -28.10 -3.23 17.57
N PRO A 18 -26.91 -3.00 18.14
CA PRO A 18 -26.01 -2.02 17.58
C PRO A 18 -25.62 -2.47 16.17
N LEU A 19 -25.92 -1.65 15.18
CA LEU A 19 -25.45 -1.85 13.81
C LEU A 19 -23.91 -1.81 13.87
N LEU A 20 -23.27 -2.96 13.71
CA LEU A 20 -21.84 -3.01 13.44
C LEU A 20 -21.60 -2.12 12.20
N PRO A 21 -20.71 -1.11 12.27
CA PRO A 21 -20.40 -0.31 11.10
C PRO A 21 -19.83 -1.24 10.02
N LEU A 22 -20.43 -1.19 8.83
CA LEU A 22 -19.91 -1.89 7.66
C LEU A 22 -18.46 -1.43 7.41
N PRO A 23 -17.49 -2.32 7.20
CA PRO A 23 -16.17 -1.90 6.76
C PRO A 23 -16.30 -1.25 5.38
N GLY A 24 -15.90 0.03 5.26
CA GLY A 24 -15.73 0.67 3.94
C GLY A 24 -16.50 1.96 3.65
N GLN A 25 -16.90 2.75 4.66
CA GLN A 25 -17.41 4.12 4.44
C GLN A 25 -16.99 5.06 5.58
N GLY A 26 -15.70 5.10 5.90
CA GLY A 26 -15.09 6.26 6.54
C GLY A 26 -14.09 6.82 5.55
N THR A 27 -14.12 8.13 5.28
CA THR A 27 -13.11 8.81 4.46
C THR A 27 -11.74 8.51 5.04
N THR A 28 -11.09 7.47 4.52
CA THR A 28 -9.81 7.01 5.04
C THR A 28 -8.77 7.95 4.46
N ILE A 29 -8.30 8.89 5.27
CA ILE A 29 -7.29 9.86 4.87
C ILE A 29 -5.93 9.17 4.97
N ALA A 30 -5.15 9.20 3.89
CA ALA A 30 -3.77 8.70 3.91
C ALA A 30 -2.94 9.48 4.94
N GLN A 31 -2.11 8.77 5.68
CA GLN A 31 -1.21 9.35 6.69
C GLN A 31 0.26 9.18 6.32
N ALA A 32 0.56 8.42 5.27
CA ALA A 32 1.89 8.22 4.73
C ALA A 32 1.84 8.03 3.20
N TYR A 33 2.99 8.16 2.56
CA TYR A 33 3.22 7.74 1.19
C TYR A 33 4.52 6.94 1.11
N VAL A 34 4.44 5.73 0.56
CA VAL A 34 5.56 4.80 0.36
C VAL A 34 5.58 4.44 -1.12
N PRO A 35 6.56 4.92 -1.91
CA PRO A 35 6.62 4.63 -3.32
C PRO A 35 6.94 3.16 -3.57
N GLN A 36 6.26 2.56 -4.56
CA GLN A 36 6.52 1.21 -5.06
C GLN A 36 6.58 0.15 -3.95
N LEU A 37 5.59 0.17 -3.06
CA LEU A 37 5.47 -0.80 -1.98
C LEU A 37 5.19 -2.19 -2.56
N THR A 38 6.09 -3.15 -2.38
CA THR A 38 5.90 -4.50 -2.93
C THR A 38 4.67 -5.20 -2.31
N PRO A 39 3.66 -5.61 -3.10
CA PRO A 39 2.56 -6.43 -2.61
C PRO A 39 3.02 -7.87 -2.38
N PHE A 40 2.56 -8.51 -1.30
CA PHE A 40 2.79 -9.95 -1.09
C PHE A 40 1.81 -10.82 -1.87
N GLN A 41 0.70 -10.24 -2.33
CA GLN A 41 -0.24 -10.89 -3.24
C GLN A 41 -0.48 -9.96 -4.41
N ARG A 42 0.01 -10.36 -5.59
CA ARG A 42 -0.14 -9.65 -6.86
C ARG A 42 -0.96 -10.51 -7.81
N VAL A 43 -1.98 -9.90 -8.40
CA VAL A 43 -2.75 -10.50 -9.50
C VAL A 43 -2.29 -9.82 -10.78
N GLU A 44 -1.70 -10.59 -11.68
CA GLU A 44 -1.28 -10.10 -12.99
C GLU A 44 -2.50 -9.88 -13.90
N PRO A 45 -2.51 -8.83 -14.73
CA PRO A 45 -3.57 -8.60 -15.68
C PRO A 45 -3.52 -9.68 -16.78
N ALA A 46 -4.68 -9.99 -17.35
CA ALA A 46 -4.72 -10.87 -18.51
C ALA A 46 -3.93 -10.25 -19.68
N SER A 47 -3.13 -11.08 -20.36
CA SER A 47 -2.52 -10.68 -21.63
C SER A 47 -3.60 -10.51 -22.71
N GLY A 48 -3.39 -9.57 -23.62
CA GLY A 48 -4.33 -9.30 -24.71
C GLY A 48 -3.64 -8.72 -25.95
N ASP A 49 -4.44 -8.32 -26.92
CA ASP A 49 -3.95 -7.71 -28.16
C ASP A 49 -3.43 -6.27 -27.94
N VAL A 50 -3.95 -5.61 -26.92
CA VAL A 50 -3.52 -4.28 -26.49
C VAL A 50 -2.64 -4.42 -25.26
N GLY A 51 -1.46 -3.84 -25.33
CA GLY A 51 -0.55 -3.76 -24.19
C GLY A 51 -0.12 -2.34 -23.91
N GLY A 52 0.48 -2.17 -22.76
CA GLY A 52 0.94 -0.88 -22.28
C GLY A 52 1.27 -0.91 -20.81
N MET A 53 1.60 0.25 -20.28
CA MET A 53 1.87 0.41 -18.87
C MET A 53 0.85 1.37 -18.27
N VAL A 54 0.36 1.04 -17.08
CA VAL A 54 -0.52 1.90 -16.29
C VAL A 54 0.19 2.19 -14.97
N HIS A 55 0.53 3.46 -14.74
CA HIS A 55 1.00 3.92 -13.44
C HIS A 55 -0.20 4.40 -12.64
N ALA A 56 -0.42 3.84 -11.47
CA ALA A 56 -1.53 4.21 -10.61
C ALA A 56 -1.06 4.53 -9.20
N LEU A 57 -1.72 5.51 -8.60
CA LEU A 57 -1.63 5.78 -7.17
C LEU A 57 -2.69 4.96 -6.44
N VAL A 58 -2.26 4.13 -5.52
CA VAL A 58 -3.08 3.19 -4.76
C VAL A 58 -3.13 3.65 -3.31
N LEU A 59 -4.34 3.76 -2.75
CA LEU A 59 -4.54 3.95 -1.32
C LEU A 59 -4.77 2.60 -0.66
N VAL A 60 -3.94 2.30 0.32
CA VAL A 60 -3.97 1.08 1.11
C VAL A 60 -4.43 1.41 2.53
N ASP A 61 -5.30 0.59 3.11
CA ASP A 61 -5.73 0.73 4.50
C ASP A 61 -4.70 0.15 5.50
N LYS A 62 -5.02 0.27 6.80
CA LYS A 62 -4.18 -0.25 7.90
C LYS A 62 -3.99 -1.77 7.86
N ASP A 63 -4.83 -2.51 7.14
CA ASP A 63 -4.78 -3.97 7.05
C ASP A 63 -4.10 -4.43 5.74
N GLY A 64 -3.58 -3.49 4.95
CA GLY A 64 -2.90 -3.80 3.69
C GLY A 64 -3.83 -4.02 2.50
N ARG A 65 -5.12 -3.64 2.61
CA ARG A 65 -6.11 -3.77 1.54
C ARG A 65 -6.16 -2.51 0.71
N VAL A 66 -6.33 -2.67 -0.59
CA VAL A 66 -6.57 -1.56 -1.50
C VAL A 66 -7.98 -1.03 -1.29
N ILE A 67 -8.11 0.28 -1.09
CA ILE A 67 -9.40 0.97 -0.86
C ILE A 67 -9.69 2.07 -1.89
N SER A 68 -8.69 2.55 -2.62
CA SER A 68 -8.87 3.51 -3.73
C SER A 68 -7.72 3.40 -4.71
N ILE A 69 -8.00 3.63 -5.99
CA ILE A 69 -7.00 3.60 -7.08
C ILE A 69 -7.23 4.81 -7.98
N GLU A 70 -6.19 5.59 -8.20
CA GLU A 70 -6.15 6.77 -9.07
C GLU A 70 -5.14 6.47 -10.20
N PRO A 71 -5.58 6.10 -11.42
CA PRO A 71 -4.68 5.96 -12.56
C PRO A 71 -4.06 7.31 -12.93
N LEU A 72 -2.73 7.39 -12.93
CA LEU A 72 -1.99 8.61 -13.22
C LEU A 72 -1.62 8.71 -14.70
N THR A 73 -1.21 7.59 -15.31
CA THR A 73 -0.80 7.52 -16.72
C THR A 73 -1.29 6.24 -17.37
N GLY A 74 -1.13 6.17 -18.69
CA GLY A 74 -1.32 4.96 -19.49
C GLY A 74 -2.63 4.94 -20.28
N PRO A 75 -2.78 3.99 -21.21
CA PRO A 75 -3.91 3.95 -22.14
C PRO A 75 -5.26 3.83 -21.42
N GLU A 76 -6.24 4.66 -21.80
CA GLU A 76 -7.56 4.70 -21.18
C GLU A 76 -8.25 3.33 -21.17
N VAL A 77 -8.10 2.56 -22.26
CA VAL A 77 -8.64 1.21 -22.41
C VAL A 77 -8.09 0.21 -21.39
N LEU A 78 -6.88 0.43 -20.86
CA LEU A 78 -6.24 -0.44 -19.88
C LEU A 78 -6.51 0.00 -18.43
N ARG A 79 -6.86 1.27 -18.19
CA ARG A 79 -7.07 1.81 -16.83
C ARG A 79 -8.12 1.02 -16.04
N LYS A 80 -9.25 0.69 -16.67
CA LYS A 80 -10.31 -0.10 -16.02
C LYS A 80 -9.85 -1.50 -15.63
N GLN A 81 -9.08 -2.16 -16.50
CA GLN A 81 -8.52 -3.48 -16.22
C GLN A 81 -7.44 -3.42 -15.13
N ALA A 82 -6.64 -2.35 -15.13
CA ALA A 82 -5.63 -2.13 -14.11
C ALA A 82 -6.24 -1.95 -12.73
N ILE A 83 -7.31 -1.14 -12.63
CA ILE A 83 -8.08 -0.98 -11.39
C ILE A 83 -8.57 -2.34 -10.89
N ALA A 84 -9.25 -3.12 -11.75
CA ALA A 84 -9.80 -4.41 -11.37
C ALA A 84 -8.74 -5.44 -10.91
N ALA A 85 -7.53 -5.39 -11.49
CA ALA A 85 -6.41 -6.23 -11.07
C ALA A 85 -5.85 -5.76 -9.71
N MET A 86 -5.58 -4.46 -9.57
CA MET A 86 -4.99 -3.87 -8.37
C MET A 86 -5.91 -3.93 -7.14
N GLU A 87 -7.24 -3.91 -7.31
CA GLU A 87 -8.20 -4.11 -6.20
C GLU A 87 -8.00 -5.44 -5.47
N GLN A 88 -7.47 -6.44 -6.18
CA GLN A 88 -7.22 -7.78 -5.64
C GLN A 88 -5.85 -7.88 -4.94
N TRP A 89 -5.00 -6.86 -5.05
CA TRP A 89 -3.67 -6.89 -4.47
C TRP A 89 -3.72 -6.74 -2.94
N ARG A 90 -2.70 -7.27 -2.28
CA ARG A 90 -2.50 -7.11 -0.84
C ARG A 90 -1.08 -6.67 -0.56
N PHE A 91 -0.97 -5.65 0.28
CA PHE A 91 0.28 -5.01 0.64
C PHE A 91 0.59 -5.26 2.12
N PRO A 92 1.87 -5.27 2.50
CA PRO A 92 2.22 -5.19 3.91
C PRO A 92 1.68 -3.88 4.51
N PRO A 93 1.15 -3.89 5.75
CA PRO A 93 0.74 -2.68 6.44
C PRO A 93 1.89 -1.69 6.58
N VAL A 94 1.64 -0.41 6.31
CA VAL A 94 2.61 0.67 6.54
C VAL A 94 2.53 1.05 8.01
N VAL A 95 3.66 0.96 8.72
CA VAL A 95 3.73 1.25 10.15
C VAL A 95 4.41 2.59 10.38
N ARG A 96 3.76 3.46 11.17
CA ARG A 96 4.32 4.73 11.64
C ARG A 96 4.16 4.80 13.15
N ASN A 97 5.23 5.10 13.88
CA ASN A 97 5.22 5.15 15.35
C ASN A 97 4.62 3.89 16.01
N GLY A 98 4.87 2.71 15.44
CA GLY A 98 4.36 1.43 15.94
C GLY A 98 2.88 1.15 15.64
N GLN A 99 2.20 2.00 14.87
CA GLN A 99 0.81 1.82 14.48
C GLN A 99 0.69 1.64 12.96
N ALA A 100 -0.16 0.70 12.54
CA ALA A 100 -0.50 0.54 11.13
C ALA A 100 -1.39 1.70 10.68
N VAL A 101 -1.00 2.38 9.59
CA VAL A 101 -1.67 3.57 9.08
C VAL A 101 -2.07 3.40 7.62
N PRO A 102 -3.17 4.03 7.17
CA PRO A 102 -3.48 4.11 5.75
C PRO A 102 -2.40 4.87 4.99
N ALA A 103 -1.99 4.36 3.84
CA ALA A 103 -0.88 4.93 3.08
C ALA A 103 -1.12 4.88 1.58
N TYR A 104 -0.59 5.87 0.87
CA TYR A 104 -0.47 5.81 -0.57
C TYR A 104 0.76 4.99 -0.98
N THR A 105 0.65 4.26 -2.08
CA THR A 105 1.77 3.72 -2.87
C THR A 105 1.52 3.97 -4.35
N ASP A 106 2.56 4.10 -5.15
CA ASP A 106 2.44 4.18 -6.60
C ASP A 106 2.97 2.91 -7.26
N GLU A 107 2.17 2.32 -8.14
CA GLU A 107 2.41 1.01 -8.73
C GLU A 107 2.36 1.08 -10.25
N LEU A 108 3.32 0.41 -10.88
CA LEU A 108 3.35 0.24 -12.33
C LEU A 108 2.83 -1.15 -12.67
N LEU A 109 1.76 -1.20 -13.46
CA LEU A 109 1.21 -2.44 -14.00
C LEU A 109 1.50 -2.54 -15.49
N ILE A 110 2.06 -3.67 -15.90
CA ILE A 110 2.49 -3.91 -17.28
C ILE A 110 1.53 -4.90 -17.94
N PHE A 111 0.91 -4.48 -19.04
CA PHE A 111 0.08 -5.32 -19.90
C PHE A 111 0.91 -5.83 -21.06
N MET A 112 1.22 -7.12 -21.03
CA MET A 112 2.00 -7.79 -22.06
C MET A 112 1.16 -8.02 -23.33
N VAL A 113 1.79 -7.87 -24.50
CA VAL A 113 1.18 -8.21 -25.81
C VAL A 113 1.79 -9.52 -26.29
N ASN A 114 0.99 -10.59 -26.38
CA ASN A 114 1.47 -11.90 -26.84
C ASN A 114 2.74 -12.37 -26.10
N GLY A 115 2.81 -12.15 -24.79
CA GLY A 115 3.95 -12.50 -23.94
C GLY A 115 5.19 -11.61 -24.12
N LYS A 116 5.10 -10.52 -24.90
CA LYS A 116 6.17 -9.55 -25.09
C LYS A 116 5.89 -8.25 -24.31
N PRO A 117 6.94 -7.57 -23.82
CA PRO A 117 6.79 -6.23 -23.25
C PRO A 117 6.12 -5.29 -24.26
N PRO A 118 5.16 -4.48 -23.82
CA PRO A 118 4.54 -3.51 -24.70
C PRO A 118 5.54 -2.41 -25.07
N ALA A 119 5.32 -1.77 -26.22
CA ALA A 119 5.99 -0.51 -26.51
C ALA A 119 5.57 0.55 -25.48
N PRO A 120 6.48 1.42 -25.01
CA PRO A 120 6.11 2.50 -24.10
C PRO A 120 5.08 3.43 -24.76
N ASN A 121 3.89 3.48 -24.19
CA ASN A 121 2.80 4.39 -24.57
C ASN A 121 2.86 5.63 -23.68
N LEU A 122 3.90 6.43 -23.91
CA LEU A 122 4.18 7.64 -23.12
C LEU A 122 3.34 8.80 -23.63
N ASN A 123 2.54 9.40 -22.74
CA ASN A 123 1.92 10.71 -22.96
C ASN A 123 2.69 11.74 -22.11
N PRO A 124 3.53 12.60 -22.71
CA PRO A 124 4.37 13.53 -21.95
C PRO A 124 3.61 14.43 -20.97
N GLY A 125 2.39 14.83 -21.32
CA GLY A 125 1.55 15.67 -20.46
C GLY A 125 1.07 14.93 -19.22
N GLU A 126 0.62 13.68 -19.38
CA GLU A 126 0.24 12.82 -18.26
C GLU A 126 1.43 12.47 -17.38
N GLU A 127 2.58 12.12 -17.98
CA GLU A 127 3.81 11.83 -17.24
C GLU A 127 4.26 13.02 -16.38
N PHE A 128 4.17 14.24 -16.93
CA PHE A 128 4.48 15.45 -16.17
C PHE A 128 3.49 15.70 -15.02
N ALA A 129 2.20 15.48 -15.25
CA ALA A 129 1.17 15.60 -14.22
C ALA A 129 1.34 14.55 -13.12
N ALA A 130 1.63 13.30 -13.49
CA ALA A 130 1.94 12.21 -12.57
C ALA A 130 3.18 12.53 -11.72
N ALA A 131 4.26 12.99 -12.33
CA ALA A 131 5.46 13.41 -11.62
C ALA A 131 5.18 14.52 -10.60
N GLN A 132 4.41 15.54 -10.98
CA GLN A 132 3.98 16.59 -10.05
C GLN A 132 3.13 16.05 -8.89
N ARG A 133 2.18 15.16 -9.19
CA ARG A 133 1.31 14.52 -8.19
C ARG A 133 2.12 13.72 -7.17
N LEU A 134 3.06 12.90 -7.64
CA LEU A 134 3.93 12.11 -6.78
C LEU A 134 4.91 12.98 -5.99
N ASN A 135 5.44 14.06 -6.59
CA ASN A 135 6.29 15.01 -5.88
C ASN A 135 5.53 15.73 -4.77
N ALA A 136 4.28 16.14 -5.02
CA ALA A 136 3.42 16.73 -4.00
C ALA A 136 3.19 15.76 -2.82
N LEU A 137 2.97 14.47 -3.10
CA LEU A 137 2.86 13.44 -2.05
C LEU A 137 4.17 13.26 -1.28
N LYS A 138 5.31 13.21 -1.96
CA LYS A 138 6.65 13.11 -1.32
C LYS A 138 6.90 14.30 -0.39
N SER A 139 6.53 15.51 -0.81
CA SER A 139 6.66 16.72 0.00
C SER A 139 5.69 16.75 1.18
N HIS A 140 4.46 16.27 0.97
CA HIS A 140 3.43 16.26 2.01
C HIS A 140 3.66 15.16 3.07
N PHE A 141 4.22 14.02 2.66
CA PHE A 141 4.53 12.88 3.52
C PHE A 141 6.04 12.60 3.51
N PRO A 142 6.86 13.46 4.15
CA PRO A 142 8.28 13.21 4.24
C PRO A 142 8.56 11.92 5.03
N ARG A 143 9.59 11.19 4.61
CA ARG A 143 10.05 9.96 5.28
C ARG A 143 11.43 10.17 5.86
N SER A 144 11.62 9.79 7.12
CA SER A 144 12.96 9.76 7.71
C SER A 144 13.77 8.57 7.15
N PRO A 145 15.11 8.58 7.26
CA PRO A 145 15.92 7.41 6.90
C PRO A 145 15.51 6.14 7.64
N ALA A 146 15.03 6.26 8.89
CA ALA A 146 14.53 5.13 9.67
C ALA A 146 13.22 4.59 9.10
N ASP A 147 12.30 5.46 8.65
CA ASP A 147 11.05 5.03 8.00
C ASP A 147 11.34 4.31 6.69
N VAL A 148 12.29 4.82 5.89
CA VAL A 148 12.68 4.16 4.62
C VAL A 148 13.25 2.77 4.88
N LEU A 149 14.09 2.61 5.90
CA LEU A 149 14.62 1.30 6.28
C LEU A 149 13.49 0.36 6.72
N ALA A 150 12.61 0.81 7.61
CA ALA A 150 11.50 0.02 8.10
C ALA A 150 10.53 -0.41 6.98
N ASP A 151 10.20 0.51 6.06
CA ASP A 151 9.36 0.22 4.89
C ASP A 151 9.99 -0.86 4.01
N LEU A 152 11.31 -0.79 3.77
CA LEU A 152 12.04 -1.78 2.95
C LEU A 152 12.20 -3.14 3.64
N GLU A 153 12.46 -3.15 4.95
CA GLU A 153 12.53 -4.40 5.73
C GLU A 153 11.19 -5.13 5.67
N GLN A 154 10.11 -4.39 5.88
CA GLN A 154 8.75 -4.90 5.79
C GLN A 154 8.42 -5.43 4.39
N SER A 155 8.72 -4.67 3.32
CA SER A 155 8.45 -5.12 1.94
C SER A 155 9.28 -6.34 1.56
N SER A 156 10.55 -6.38 1.99
CA SER A 156 11.44 -7.52 1.72
C SER A 156 10.96 -8.79 2.41
N SER A 157 10.36 -8.71 3.60
CA SER A 157 9.82 -9.89 4.29
C SER A 157 8.65 -10.55 3.55
N ALA A 158 7.97 -9.76 2.71
CA ALA A 158 6.81 -10.15 1.91
C ALA A 158 7.17 -10.61 0.48
N ALA A 159 8.42 -10.42 0.06
CA ALA A 159 8.88 -10.60 -1.31
C ALA A 159 9.41 -12.03 -1.57
N THR A 160 9.35 -12.46 -2.83
CA THR A 160 9.98 -13.72 -3.29
C THR A 160 11.51 -13.66 -3.13
N ASP A 161 12.19 -14.80 -3.16
CA ASP A 161 13.66 -14.88 -3.04
C ASP A 161 14.37 -13.99 -4.09
N GLU A 162 13.85 -13.99 -5.32
CA GLU A 162 14.35 -13.17 -6.42
C GLU A 162 14.15 -11.67 -6.14
N GLU A 163 12.94 -11.24 -5.80
CA GLU A 163 12.64 -9.84 -5.46
C GLU A 163 13.47 -9.36 -4.26
N ARG A 164 13.61 -10.19 -3.21
CA ARG A 164 14.46 -9.90 -2.06
C ARG A 164 15.90 -9.65 -2.48
N SER A 165 16.43 -10.43 -3.42
CA SER A 165 17.81 -10.26 -3.91
C SER A 165 18.05 -8.86 -4.50
N TYR A 166 17.07 -8.32 -5.23
CA TYR A 166 17.13 -6.98 -5.82
C TYR A 166 17.01 -5.87 -4.77
N GLU A 167 16.24 -6.11 -3.70
CA GLU A 167 16.05 -5.14 -2.61
C GLU A 167 17.24 -5.06 -1.65
N LEU A 168 18.13 -6.06 -1.60
CA LEU A 168 19.28 -6.10 -0.69
C LEU A 168 20.17 -4.84 -0.80
N ALA A 169 20.42 -4.34 -2.01
CA ALA A 169 21.23 -3.13 -2.19
C ALA A 169 20.54 -1.87 -1.64
N LYS A 170 19.21 -1.77 -1.81
CA LYS A 170 18.40 -0.67 -1.27
C LYS A 170 18.36 -0.74 0.26
N LEU A 171 18.15 -1.93 0.81
CA LEU A 171 18.21 -2.20 2.26
C LEU A 171 19.56 -1.83 2.86
N ALA A 172 20.67 -2.29 2.25
CA ALA A 172 22.02 -1.96 2.73
C ALA A 172 22.27 -0.45 2.72
N LYS A 173 21.83 0.24 1.66
CA LYS A 173 21.92 1.71 1.56
C LYS A 173 21.06 2.40 2.61
N ALA A 174 19.81 1.97 2.80
CA ALA A 174 18.92 2.52 3.81
C ALA A 174 19.46 2.31 5.22
N ALA A 175 19.98 1.11 5.51
CA ALA A 175 20.60 0.77 6.78
C ALA A 175 21.83 1.64 7.07
N TRP A 176 22.61 1.99 6.03
CA TRP A 176 23.72 2.93 6.16
C TRP A 176 23.25 4.33 6.56
N HIS A 177 22.21 4.86 5.91
CA HIS A 177 21.68 6.19 6.19
C HIS A 177 20.82 6.28 7.46
N GLY A 178 20.26 5.16 7.92
CA GLY A 178 19.42 5.06 9.12
C GLY A 178 20.19 4.85 10.43
N LYS A 179 21.52 4.67 10.39
CA LYS A 179 22.30 4.44 11.61
C LYS A 179 22.23 5.66 12.55
N PRO A 180 21.88 5.48 13.83
CA PRO A 180 22.05 6.56 14.81
C PRO A 180 23.54 6.87 15.00
N ALA A 181 23.88 8.12 15.30
CA ALA A 181 25.25 8.63 15.46
C ALA A 181 26.13 7.85 16.47
N ARG A 182 25.54 6.97 17.29
CA ARG A 182 26.23 6.11 18.25
C ARG A 182 27.15 5.06 17.58
N TRP A 183 26.85 4.60 16.36
CA TRP A 183 27.67 3.61 15.66
C TRP A 183 29.02 4.15 15.17
N THR A 184 29.19 5.46 15.09
CA THR A 184 30.45 6.13 14.71
C THR A 184 31.55 5.99 15.78
N LYS A 185 31.19 5.60 17.02
CA LYS A 185 32.15 5.44 18.13
C LYS A 185 32.69 4.02 18.30
N LEU A 186 32.19 3.04 17.55
CA LEU A 186 32.78 1.70 17.51
C LEU A 186 33.97 1.70 16.53
N GLN A 187 35.00 2.47 16.86
CA GLN A 187 36.32 2.21 16.28
C GLN A 187 36.81 0.89 16.87
N PRO A 188 37.39 -0.02 16.06
CA PRO A 188 37.98 -1.23 16.61
C PRO A 188 39.02 -0.81 17.63
N THR A 189 38.80 -1.14 18.90
CA THR A 189 39.87 -1.10 19.90
C THR A 189 40.99 -1.95 19.31
N ARG A 190 42.15 -1.35 19.04
CA ARG A 190 43.34 -2.10 18.60
C ARG A 190 43.53 -3.23 19.60
N VAL A 191 43.29 -4.46 19.16
CA VAL A 191 43.79 -5.63 19.87
C VAL A 191 45.28 -5.61 19.59
N ASN A 192 46.06 -5.17 20.58
CA ASN A 192 47.50 -5.36 20.54
C ASN A 192 47.73 -6.87 20.73
N CYS A 193 48.26 -7.50 19.68
CA CYS A 193 48.87 -8.82 19.79
C CYS A 193 50.19 -8.73 20.58
#